data_AF-A0A8S0X4M6-F1
#
_entry.id   AF-A0A8S0X4M6-F1
#
_cell.length_a   1.000
_cell.length_b   1.000
_cell.length_c   1.000
_cell.angle_alpha   90.00
_cell.angle_beta   90.00
_cell.angle_gamma   90.00
#
_symmetry.space_group_name_H-M   'P 1'
#
loop_
_entity.id
_entity.type
_entity.pdbx_description
1 polymer ?
#
loop_
_entity_poly.entity_id
_entity_poly.type
_entity_poly.pdbx_seq_one_letter_code
_entity_poly.pdbx_strand_id
1 'polypeptide(L)'
;MNRLFHLRTPFRTPFLSEERFNPLRVPRMLSTITPRSTRFISSVTLWSESINIRSLRRPPDLKSPPLLTTASLGLRYTSTDTPNMSESGFYSLKAELPGGKTYDFATLKGKTVLIVNTASKCGFTPQYKGLQALYDKYKDQGLEILGFPCNQFGGQEPADDKGIEEFCTINHGVTFPLMKKSEVNGDSTNEVYQWLKSQKAGLLGLTRIKWNFEKFLVDKNGNVVHRWASTTTPQAIDAEIAKII
;
A
#
# COMPACT_ATOMS: atom_id res chain seq x y z
N MET A 1 56.33 -18.06 -54.88
CA MET A 1 56.62 -19.51 -54.90
C MET A 1 56.07 -20.15 -53.63
N ASN A 2 55.33 -21.25 -53.79
CA ASN A 2 54.80 -22.21 -52.79
C ASN A 2 53.83 -21.66 -51.72
N ARG A 3 52.50 -21.78 -51.85
CA ARG A 3 51.61 -22.96 -51.67
C ARG A 3 51.84 -23.74 -50.36
N LEU A 4 50.87 -23.67 -49.44
CA LEU A 4 50.24 -24.85 -48.84
C LEU A 4 48.82 -24.53 -48.32
N PHE A 5 47.89 -25.30 -48.88
CA PHE A 5 46.51 -25.60 -48.45
C PHE A 5 46.56 -26.28 -47.04
N HIS A 6 45.54 -26.49 -46.20
CA HIS A 6 44.10 -26.78 -46.27
C HIS A 6 43.69 -26.99 -44.79
N LEU A 7 42.53 -26.60 -44.22
CA LEU A 7 41.26 -27.33 -44.25
C LEU A 7 40.25 -26.65 -43.31
N ARG A 8 39.00 -26.61 -43.77
CA ARG A 8 37.79 -26.29 -43.01
C ARG A 8 37.35 -27.49 -42.17
N THR A 9 36.77 -27.25 -40.99
CA THR A 9 35.66 -28.06 -40.45
C THR A 9 34.61 -27.13 -39.82
N PRO A 10 33.32 -27.24 -40.17
CA PRO A 10 32.24 -26.55 -39.47
C PRO A 10 31.72 -27.42 -38.32
N PHE A 11 31.66 -26.85 -37.11
CA PHE A 11 30.97 -27.49 -35.99
C PHE A 11 29.45 -27.41 -36.20
N ARG A 12 28.87 -28.60 -36.18
CA ARG A 12 27.49 -28.96 -36.44
C ARG A 12 26.65 -28.65 -35.19
N THR A 13 25.61 -27.84 -35.33
CA THR A 13 24.57 -27.66 -34.31
C THR A 13 23.67 -28.91 -34.28
N PRO A 14 23.37 -29.47 -33.09
CA PRO A 14 22.31 -30.47 -32.98
C PRO A 14 20.95 -29.76 -32.88
N PHE A 15 20.19 -29.92 -33.95
CA PHE A 15 18.74 -29.74 -34.03
C PHE A 15 18.08 -30.72 -33.05
N LEU A 16 17.51 -30.20 -31.96
CA LEU A 16 16.62 -30.95 -31.08
C LEU A 16 15.18 -30.52 -31.35
N SER A 17 14.38 -31.54 -31.59
CA SER A 17 13.01 -31.58 -32.07
C SER A 17 12.00 -30.87 -31.16
N GLU A 18 11.07 -30.17 -31.79
CA GLU A 18 9.79 -29.74 -31.23
C GLU A 18 8.99 -30.94 -30.69
N GLU A 19 8.86 -31.04 -29.37
CA GLU A 19 7.76 -31.81 -28.77
C GLU A 19 6.53 -30.92 -28.62
N ARG A 20 5.53 -31.20 -29.46
CA ARG A 20 4.19 -30.65 -29.40
C ARG A 20 3.47 -31.21 -28.17
N PHE A 21 3.24 -30.36 -27.16
CA PHE A 21 2.42 -30.71 -26.01
C PHE A 21 0.93 -30.59 -26.38
N ASN A 22 0.23 -31.72 -26.36
CA ASN A 22 -1.18 -31.89 -26.71
C ASN A 22 -2.06 -31.74 -25.44
N PRO A 23 -2.97 -30.75 -25.34
CA PRO A 23 -3.73 -30.51 -24.12
C PRO A 23 -5.08 -31.24 -24.12
N LEU A 24 -5.09 -32.57 -24.05
CA LEU A 24 -6.34 -33.33 -23.86
C LEU A 24 -6.07 -34.62 -23.06
N ARG A 25 -6.28 -34.58 -21.74
CA ARG A 25 -6.79 -35.69 -20.90
C ARG A 25 -6.85 -35.26 -19.44
N VAL A 26 -8.05 -34.97 -18.94
CA VAL A 26 -8.36 -34.87 -17.51
C VAL A 26 -9.42 -35.94 -17.22
N PRO A 27 -9.19 -36.90 -16.29
CA PRO A 27 -10.24 -37.83 -15.91
C PRO A 27 -11.22 -37.18 -14.93
N ARG A 28 -12.52 -37.29 -15.24
CA ARG A 28 -13.63 -37.09 -14.30
C ARG A 28 -13.51 -38.10 -13.16
N MET A 29 -13.56 -37.64 -11.91
CA MET A 29 -14.10 -38.42 -10.80
C MET A 29 -15.36 -37.75 -10.29
N LEU A 30 -16.47 -38.49 -10.34
CA LEU A 30 -17.69 -38.21 -9.62
C LEU A 30 -17.51 -38.62 -8.14
N SER A 31 -17.96 -37.78 -7.22
CA SER A 31 -18.48 -38.24 -5.94
C SER A 31 -19.69 -37.39 -5.56
N THR A 32 -20.77 -38.08 -5.19
CA THR A 32 -22.09 -37.57 -4.88
C THR A 32 -22.30 -37.50 -3.36
N ILE A 33 -22.84 -36.35 -2.92
CA ILE A 33 -23.91 -36.15 -1.90
C ILE A 33 -23.54 -36.50 -0.44
N THR A 34 -23.62 -35.54 0.49
CA THR A 34 -24.82 -35.30 1.34
C THR A 34 -24.86 -33.87 1.91
N PRO A 35 -26.05 -33.23 2.06
CA PRO A 35 -26.20 -31.93 2.69
C PRO A 35 -26.55 -32.06 4.19
N ARG A 36 -25.84 -31.33 5.06
CA ARG A 36 -26.25 -31.17 6.46
C ARG A 36 -26.86 -29.79 6.66
N SER A 37 -28.15 -29.81 6.95
CA SER A 37 -28.98 -28.67 7.36
C SER A 37 -28.49 -28.07 8.68
N THR A 38 -28.24 -26.76 8.71
CA THR A 38 -28.24 -25.98 9.95
C THR A 38 -29.19 -24.80 9.77
N ARG A 39 -30.21 -24.77 10.62
CA ARG A 39 -31.30 -23.78 10.62
C ARG A 39 -30.82 -22.44 11.17
N PHE A 40 -31.32 -21.39 10.53
CA PHE A 40 -31.42 -20.02 11.05
C PHE A 40 -32.18 -20.00 12.38
N ILE A 41 -31.66 -19.26 13.36
CA ILE A 41 -32.47 -18.62 14.40
C ILE A 41 -32.05 -17.15 14.45
N SER A 42 -32.93 -16.29 13.94
CA SER A 42 -32.95 -14.86 14.25
C SER A 42 -33.65 -14.68 15.58
N SER A 43 -33.03 -13.96 16.51
CA SER A 43 -33.72 -13.41 17.69
C SER A 43 -33.32 -11.94 17.81
N VAL A 44 -34.12 -11.08 17.16
CA VAL A 44 -34.15 -9.64 17.42
C VAL A 44 -35.33 -9.42 18.36
N THR A 45 -35.04 -9.18 19.64
CA THR A 45 -36.07 -8.83 20.62
C THR A 45 -36.31 -7.32 20.54
N LEU A 46 -37.41 -6.94 19.89
CA LEU A 46 -37.98 -5.60 19.95
C LEU A 46 -38.70 -5.45 21.30
N TRP A 47 -38.26 -4.49 22.12
CA TRP A 47 -39.06 -3.99 23.24
C TRP A 47 -40.04 -2.95 22.70
N SER A 48 -41.33 -3.25 22.72
CA SER A 48 -42.40 -2.25 22.60
C SER A 48 -43.08 -2.09 23.95
N GLU A 49 -42.92 -0.94 24.59
CA GLU A 49 -43.80 -0.53 25.67
C GLU A 49 -44.89 0.39 25.11
N SER A 50 -46.11 -0.12 25.16
CA SER A 50 -47.33 0.59 24.78
C SER A 50 -47.75 1.51 25.92
N ILE A 51 -47.88 2.79 25.60
CA ILE A 51 -48.48 3.83 26.43
C ILE A 51 -49.96 3.50 26.69
N ASN A 52 -50.35 3.44 27.96
CA ASN A 52 -51.75 3.32 28.38
C ASN A 52 -52.18 4.62 29.07
N ILE A 53 -53.06 5.39 28.41
CA ILE A 53 -53.64 6.64 28.92
C ILE A 53 -55.05 6.33 29.41
N ARG A 54 -55.30 6.41 30.73
CA ARG A 54 -56.55 6.96 31.28
C ARG A 54 -56.50 7.16 32.80
N SER A 55 -56.94 8.35 33.20
CA SER A 55 -57.74 8.67 34.40
C SER A 55 -57.05 9.09 35.71
N LEU A 56 -57.01 10.43 35.91
CA LEU A 56 -57.33 11.22 37.13
C LEU A 56 -56.34 11.11 38.32
N ARG A 57 -55.84 12.18 38.96
CA ARG A 57 -56.44 13.47 39.39
C ARG A 57 -55.37 14.57 39.49
N ARG A 58 -55.77 15.85 39.40
CA ARG A 58 -54.91 17.03 39.66
C ARG A 58 -54.73 17.29 41.16
N PRO A 59 -53.52 17.59 41.64
CA PRO A 59 -53.32 18.29 42.92
C PRO A 59 -53.31 19.83 42.74
N PRO A 60 -53.62 20.60 43.79
CA PRO A 60 -53.83 22.05 43.73
C PRO A 60 -52.52 22.86 43.83
N ASP A 61 -52.64 24.12 43.40
CA ASP A 61 -51.71 25.27 43.48
C ASP A 61 -50.49 25.14 44.39
N LEU A 62 -49.30 25.29 43.79
CA LEU A 62 -48.12 25.80 44.49
C LEU A 62 -47.59 27.07 43.80
N LYS A 63 -47.42 28.09 44.63
CA LYS A 63 -47.14 29.49 44.32
C LYS A 63 -45.80 29.67 43.59
N SER A 64 -45.79 30.61 42.64
CA SER A 64 -44.64 31.06 41.87
C SER A 64 -43.51 31.61 42.75
N PRO A 65 -42.23 31.20 42.55
CA PRO A 65 -41.09 31.94 43.06
C PRO A 65 -40.69 33.10 42.12
N PRO A 66 -40.02 34.14 42.65
CA PRO A 66 -39.77 35.39 41.93
C PRO A 66 -38.71 35.25 40.83
N LEU A 67 -38.85 36.07 39.79
CA LEU A 67 -37.92 36.23 38.67
C LEU A 67 -36.54 36.68 39.16
N LEU A 68 -35.54 35.81 39.02
CA LEU A 68 -34.13 36.17 39.12
C LEU A 68 -33.69 36.76 37.78
N THR A 69 -33.48 38.07 37.76
CA THR A 69 -32.83 38.81 36.67
C THR A 69 -31.39 38.29 36.52
N THR A 70 -31.12 37.48 35.50
CA THR A 70 -29.76 37.08 35.14
C THR A 70 -29.11 38.20 34.32
N ALA A 71 -28.14 38.88 34.94
CA ALA A 71 -27.19 39.70 34.22
C ALA A 71 -26.46 38.82 33.19
N SER A 72 -26.61 39.17 31.90
CA SER A 72 -25.89 38.50 30.82
C SER A 72 -24.43 38.97 30.84
N LEU A 73 -23.57 38.25 31.57
CA LEU A 73 -22.12 38.37 31.41
C LEU A 73 -21.78 37.83 30.01
N GLY A 74 -21.59 38.74 29.06
CA GLY A 74 -21.11 38.42 27.72
C GLY A 74 -19.69 37.88 27.79
N LEU A 75 -19.56 36.55 27.93
CA LEU A 75 -18.30 35.85 27.76
C LEU A 75 -17.99 35.83 26.25
N ARG A 76 -17.24 36.82 25.79
CA ARG A 76 -16.60 36.76 24.47
C ARG A 76 -15.52 35.68 24.56
N TYR A 77 -15.88 34.47 24.19
CA TYR A 77 -14.93 33.40 23.96
C TYR A 77 -14.20 33.73 22.64
N THR A 78 -13.06 34.40 22.74
CA THR A 78 -12.10 34.45 21.63
C THR A 78 -11.55 33.05 21.47
N SER A 79 -12.17 32.25 20.58
CA SER A 79 -11.64 30.97 20.14
C SER A 79 -10.41 31.25 19.27
N THR A 80 -9.30 31.55 19.93
CA THR A 80 -7.95 31.41 19.39
C THR A 80 -7.30 30.30 20.19
N ASP A 81 -7.77 29.09 19.93
CA ASP A 81 -7.07 27.83 20.19
C ASP A 81 -7.95 26.74 19.60
N THR A 82 -7.92 26.65 18.27
CA THR A 82 -8.22 25.37 17.62
C THR A 82 -7.25 24.35 18.19
N PRO A 83 -7.73 23.30 18.86
CA PRO A 83 -6.85 22.21 19.28
C PRO A 83 -6.14 21.67 18.05
N ASN A 84 -4.81 21.62 18.16
CA ASN A 84 -3.89 21.06 17.20
C ASN A 84 -4.46 19.75 16.64
N MET A 85 -4.76 19.74 15.34
CA MET A 85 -5.28 18.57 14.62
C MET A 85 -4.32 17.39 14.86
N SER A 86 -4.88 16.31 15.39
CA SER A 86 -4.26 15.00 15.62
C SER A 86 -2.99 14.71 14.81
N GLU A 87 -1.91 14.36 15.51
CA GLU A 87 -0.76 13.63 14.95
C GLU A 87 -1.19 12.23 14.47
N SER A 88 -1.87 12.19 13.32
CA SER A 88 -2.14 10.97 12.57
C SER A 88 -2.01 11.32 11.10
N GLY A 89 -0.91 10.94 10.47
CA GLY A 89 -0.66 11.27 9.07
C GLY A 89 0.65 10.70 8.58
N PHE A 90 0.94 10.93 7.29
CA PHE A 90 2.14 10.39 6.65
C PHE A 90 3.44 10.70 7.40
N TYR A 91 3.58 11.92 7.92
CA TYR A 91 4.81 12.40 8.55
C TYR A 91 5.05 11.89 9.97
N SER A 92 4.09 11.21 10.60
CA SER A 92 4.30 10.55 11.89
C SER A 92 4.79 9.10 11.74
N LEU A 93 4.79 8.57 10.52
CA LEU A 93 5.22 7.20 10.22
C LEU A 93 6.74 7.05 10.29
N LYS A 94 7.18 5.81 10.52
CA LYS A 94 8.59 5.43 10.53
C LYS A 94 8.79 4.13 9.78
N ALA A 95 10.01 3.91 9.32
CA ALA A 95 10.45 2.64 8.78
C ALA A 95 11.86 2.32 9.29
N GLU A 96 12.29 1.07 9.15
CA GLU A 96 13.67 0.68 9.43
C GLU A 96 14.47 0.67 8.12
N LEU A 97 15.69 1.18 8.15
CA LEU A 97 16.72 0.93 7.15
C LEU A 97 17.39 -0.43 7.42
N PRO A 98 18.07 -1.00 6.42
CA PRO A 98 19.05 -2.06 6.65
C PRO A 98 19.97 -1.72 7.83
N GLY A 99 20.19 -2.68 8.73
CA GLY A 99 20.95 -2.46 9.97
C GLY A 99 20.15 -1.87 11.15
N GLY A 100 18.84 -1.66 10.99
CA GLY A 100 17.92 -1.33 12.10
C GLY A 100 17.85 0.15 12.47
N LYS A 101 18.50 1.04 11.71
CA LYS A 101 18.36 2.48 11.91
C LYS A 101 16.96 2.94 11.49
N THR A 102 16.32 3.77 12.30
CA THR A 102 15.02 4.36 11.95
C THR A 102 15.16 5.41 10.84
N TYR A 103 14.29 5.32 9.84
CA TYR A 103 14.00 6.36 8.86
C TYR A 103 12.70 7.08 9.25
N ASP A 104 12.83 8.33 9.68
CA ASP A 104 11.70 9.14 10.17
C ASP A 104 11.05 9.92 9.02
N PHE A 105 9.76 9.70 8.77
CA PHE A 105 9.06 10.34 7.65
C PHE A 105 8.84 11.84 7.91
N ALA A 106 9.03 12.34 9.13
CA ALA A 106 9.05 13.78 9.39
C ALA A 106 10.10 14.52 8.54
N THR A 107 11.18 13.83 8.14
CA THR A 107 12.22 14.37 7.25
C THR A 107 11.77 14.56 5.80
N LEU A 108 10.61 14.00 5.43
CA LEU A 108 10.02 14.08 4.10
C LEU A 108 9.04 15.25 3.94
N LYS A 109 8.86 16.10 4.96
CA LYS A 109 7.95 17.25 4.89
C LYS A 109 8.28 18.13 3.69
N GLY A 110 7.25 18.43 2.89
CA GLY A 110 7.37 19.26 1.69
C GLY A 110 7.90 18.53 0.45
N LYS A 111 8.20 17.24 0.54
CA LYS A 111 8.58 16.39 -0.59
C LYS A 111 7.39 15.65 -1.16
N THR A 112 7.42 15.41 -2.46
CA THR A 112 6.56 14.41 -3.10
C THR A 112 7.24 13.05 -2.94
N VAL A 113 6.53 12.03 -2.45
CA VAL A 113 7.13 10.72 -2.12
C VAL A 113 6.47 9.60 -2.89
N LEU A 114 7.26 8.86 -3.66
CA LEU A 114 6.83 7.63 -4.33
C LEU A 114 7.27 6.41 -3.51
N ILE A 115 6.31 5.66 -2.99
CA ILE A 115 6.57 4.45 -2.18
C ILE A 115 6.27 3.22 -3.02
N VAL A 116 7.21 2.27 -3.08
CA VAL A 116 7.13 1.09 -3.96
C VAL A 116 7.48 -0.17 -3.18
N ASN A 117 6.67 -1.23 -3.27
CA ASN A 117 7.07 -2.55 -2.74
C ASN A 117 7.90 -3.26 -3.80
N THR A 118 9.09 -3.72 -3.45
CA THR A 118 10.08 -4.15 -4.44
C THR A 118 10.49 -5.61 -4.27
N ALA A 119 11.07 -6.17 -5.34
CA ALA A 119 11.60 -7.54 -5.38
C ALA A 119 12.76 -7.66 -6.38
N SER A 120 13.82 -8.39 -6.03
CA SER A 120 15.00 -8.61 -6.89
C SER A 120 14.79 -9.70 -7.96
N LYS A 121 13.98 -10.73 -7.70
CA LYS A 121 13.79 -11.88 -8.61
C LYS A 121 12.41 -11.89 -9.25
N CYS A 122 11.93 -10.73 -9.66
CA CYS A 122 10.59 -10.52 -10.21
C CYS A 122 10.65 -10.17 -11.70
N GLY A 123 9.64 -10.56 -12.48
CA GLY A 123 9.52 -10.13 -13.89
C GLY A 123 9.41 -8.60 -14.07
N PHE A 124 9.05 -7.88 -13.00
CA PHE A 124 8.98 -6.41 -12.96
C PHE A 124 10.26 -5.75 -12.42
N THR A 125 11.28 -6.51 -12.02
CA THR A 125 12.58 -5.97 -11.56
C THR A 125 13.23 -4.99 -12.55
N PRO A 126 13.07 -5.10 -13.89
CA PRO A 126 13.53 -4.05 -14.82
C PRO A 126 12.98 -2.64 -14.53
N GLN A 127 11.87 -2.51 -13.80
CA GLN A 127 11.33 -1.22 -13.39
C GLN A 127 12.25 -0.42 -12.45
N TYR A 128 13.20 -1.05 -11.74
CA TYR A 128 14.19 -0.30 -10.95
C TYR A 128 14.92 0.75 -11.78
N LYS A 129 15.27 0.45 -13.04
CA LYS A 129 15.92 1.43 -13.94
C LYS A 129 15.01 2.62 -14.24
N GLY A 130 13.71 2.38 -14.43
CA GLY A 130 12.74 3.45 -14.65
C GLY A 130 12.49 4.28 -13.39
N LEU A 131 12.45 3.65 -12.22
CA LEU A 131 12.34 4.35 -10.93
C LEU A 131 13.58 5.21 -10.66
N GLN A 132 14.77 4.67 -10.91
CA GLN A 132 16.02 5.42 -10.79
C GLN A 132 16.03 6.62 -11.75
N ALA A 133 15.62 6.43 -13.00
CA ALA A 133 15.54 7.54 -13.96
C ALA A 133 14.57 8.65 -13.51
N LEU A 134 13.42 8.31 -12.91
CA LEU A 134 12.52 9.29 -12.31
C LEU A 134 13.19 10.00 -11.12
N TYR A 135 13.90 9.24 -10.28
CA TYR A 135 14.60 9.79 -9.13
C TYR A 135 15.68 10.78 -9.57
N ASP A 136 16.56 10.40 -10.49
CA ASP A 136 17.61 11.27 -11.02
C ASP A 136 17.03 12.55 -11.64
N LYS A 137 15.89 12.45 -12.31
CA LYS A 137 15.21 13.58 -12.95
C LYS A 137 14.64 14.59 -11.95
N TYR A 138 14.11 14.12 -10.82
CA TYR A 138 13.26 14.95 -9.94
C TYR A 138 13.71 15.04 -8.48
N LYS A 139 14.71 14.29 -8.02
CA LYS A 139 15.16 14.30 -6.62
C LYS A 139 15.54 15.70 -6.13
N ASP A 140 16.21 16.47 -6.99
CA ASP A 140 16.66 17.83 -6.68
C ASP A 140 15.52 18.86 -6.77
N GLN A 141 14.34 18.44 -7.25
CA GLN A 141 13.11 19.24 -7.29
C GLN A 141 12.14 18.85 -6.15
N GLY A 142 12.49 17.87 -5.31
CA GLY A 142 11.69 17.45 -4.16
C GLY A 142 10.99 16.12 -4.30
N LEU A 143 11.36 15.26 -5.27
CA LEU A 143 10.96 13.85 -5.26
C LEU A 143 11.80 13.06 -4.26
N GLU A 144 11.16 12.20 -3.48
CA GLU A 144 11.80 11.07 -2.81
C GLU A 144 11.19 9.76 -3.32
N ILE A 145 12.01 8.72 -3.50
CA ILE A 145 11.50 7.36 -3.76
C ILE A 145 11.92 6.46 -2.60
N LEU A 146 10.98 5.70 -2.04
CA LEU A 146 11.27 4.72 -0.98
C LEU A 146 10.92 3.32 -1.47
N GLY A 147 11.93 2.45 -1.56
CA GLY A 147 11.73 1.04 -1.86
C GLY A 147 11.50 0.23 -0.59
N PHE A 148 10.49 -0.65 -0.60
CA PHE A 148 10.18 -1.59 0.47
C PHE A 148 10.31 -3.02 -0.04
N PRO A 149 11.48 -3.65 0.10
CA PRO A 149 11.68 -5.04 -0.26
C PRO A 149 10.68 -5.96 0.46
N CYS A 150 10.06 -6.89 -0.27
CA CYS A 150 9.04 -7.77 0.29
C CYS A 150 9.07 -9.17 -0.36
N ASN A 151 9.05 -10.22 0.47
CA ASN A 151 9.13 -11.60 -0.02
C ASN A 151 7.77 -12.31 -0.17
N GLN A 152 6.66 -11.62 0.11
CA GLN A 152 5.30 -12.20 0.13
C GLN A 152 4.79 -12.68 -1.24
N PHE A 153 5.41 -12.22 -2.32
CA PHE A 153 4.91 -12.41 -3.68
C PHE A 153 5.81 -13.38 -4.43
N GLY A 154 5.46 -14.66 -4.40
CA GLY A 154 6.19 -15.72 -5.09
C GLY A 154 7.60 -15.98 -4.57
N GLY A 155 7.95 -15.54 -3.36
CA GLY A 155 9.29 -15.73 -2.80
C GLY A 155 10.40 -15.02 -3.58
N GLN A 156 10.07 -13.89 -4.23
CA GLN A 156 10.94 -13.18 -5.18
C GLN A 156 11.94 -12.21 -4.52
N GLU A 157 11.99 -12.13 -3.19
CA GLU A 157 12.97 -11.37 -2.42
C GLU A 157 13.58 -12.22 -1.27
N PRO A 158 14.23 -13.36 -1.60
CA PRO A 158 14.67 -14.31 -0.60
C PRO A 158 15.93 -13.88 0.17
N ALA A 159 16.75 -12.99 -0.41
CA ALA A 159 17.99 -12.51 0.20
C ALA A 159 17.73 -11.66 1.45
N ASP A 160 18.71 -11.53 2.32
CA ASP A 160 18.67 -10.60 3.45
C ASP A 160 18.86 -9.14 3.00
N ASP A 161 18.76 -8.19 3.93
CA ASP A 161 18.83 -6.77 3.60
C ASP A 161 20.14 -6.39 2.88
N LYS A 162 21.26 -7.00 3.29
CA LYS A 162 22.58 -6.78 2.68
C LYS A 162 22.60 -7.29 1.23
N GLY A 163 22.13 -8.51 0.99
CA GLY A 163 22.07 -9.07 -0.36
C GLY A 163 21.12 -8.28 -1.28
N ILE A 164 20.05 -7.70 -0.74
CA ILE A 164 19.12 -6.84 -1.48
C ILE A 164 19.79 -5.52 -1.88
N GLU A 165 20.47 -4.86 -0.94
CA GLU A 165 21.19 -3.60 -1.19
C GLU A 165 22.28 -3.80 -2.26
N GLU A 166 23.09 -4.85 -2.12
CA GLU A 166 24.10 -5.22 -3.12
C GLU A 166 23.47 -5.48 -4.48
N PHE A 167 22.37 -6.25 -4.54
CA PHE A 167 21.68 -6.54 -5.79
C PHE A 167 21.18 -5.26 -6.49
N CYS A 168 20.50 -4.38 -5.75
CA CYS A 168 19.90 -3.17 -6.32
C CYS A 168 20.95 -2.15 -6.77
N THR A 169 22.02 -2.00 -6.00
CA THR A 169 23.10 -1.06 -6.32
C THR A 169 23.91 -1.57 -7.50
N ILE A 170 24.39 -2.81 -7.46
CA ILE A 170 25.30 -3.37 -8.46
C ILE A 170 24.59 -3.60 -9.80
N ASN A 171 23.37 -4.14 -9.79
CA ASN A 171 22.70 -4.56 -11.02
C ASN A 171 21.80 -3.48 -11.63
N HIS A 172 21.37 -2.49 -10.84
CA HIS A 172 20.38 -1.52 -11.26
C HIS A 172 20.77 -0.06 -11.01
N GLY A 173 21.88 0.21 -10.30
CA GLY A 173 22.32 1.57 -10.00
C GLY A 173 21.34 2.34 -9.11
N VAL A 174 20.59 1.62 -8.26
CA VAL A 174 19.60 2.24 -7.38
C VAL A 174 20.31 3.08 -6.32
N THR A 175 19.94 4.36 -6.22
CA THR A 175 20.48 5.30 -5.23
C THR A 175 19.43 5.85 -4.28
N PHE A 176 18.16 5.60 -4.54
CA PHE A 176 17.08 5.99 -3.63
C PHE A 176 17.04 5.03 -2.42
N PRO A 177 16.55 5.48 -1.24
CA PRO A 177 16.54 4.66 -0.03
C PRO A 177 15.74 3.35 -0.19
N LEU A 178 16.37 2.24 0.20
CA LEU A 178 15.72 0.96 0.42
C LEU A 178 15.53 0.75 1.91
N MET A 179 14.30 0.46 2.32
CA MET A 179 13.98 0.08 3.68
C MET A 179 14.37 -1.38 3.93
N LYS A 180 14.43 -1.75 5.20
CA LYS A 180 14.53 -3.15 5.64
C LYS A 180 13.39 -3.98 5.05
N LYS A 181 13.70 -5.21 4.66
CA LYS A 181 12.71 -6.14 4.14
C LYS A 181 11.58 -6.34 5.16
N SER A 182 10.34 -6.19 4.69
CA SER A 182 9.16 -6.30 5.56
C SER A 182 7.93 -6.81 4.81
N GLU A 183 6.92 -7.22 5.58
CA GLU A 183 5.64 -7.70 5.05
C GLU A 183 4.72 -6.50 4.75
N VAL A 184 4.00 -6.54 3.62
CA VAL A 184 3.08 -5.47 3.20
C VAL A 184 1.61 -5.90 3.23
N ASN A 185 1.35 -7.15 3.62
CA ASN A 185 0.03 -7.76 3.78
C ASN A 185 -0.01 -8.68 5.02
N GLY A 186 -1.23 -9.00 5.47
CA GLY A 186 -1.46 -9.88 6.62
C GLY A 186 -1.21 -9.21 7.97
N ASP A 187 -1.25 -10.00 9.04
CA ASP A 187 -1.18 -9.52 10.42
C ASP A 187 0.18 -8.87 10.74
N SER A 188 1.23 -9.25 10.02
CA SER A 188 2.57 -8.67 10.15
C SER A 188 2.84 -7.50 9.18
N THR A 189 1.81 -6.94 8.53
CA THR A 189 1.96 -5.77 7.63
C THR A 189 2.67 -4.64 8.39
N ASN A 190 3.70 -4.03 7.80
CA ASN A 190 4.36 -2.86 8.39
C ASN A 190 3.41 -1.63 8.48
N GLU A 191 3.66 -0.74 9.44
CA GLU A 191 2.78 0.40 9.71
C GLU A 191 2.56 1.31 8.49
N VAL A 192 3.60 1.50 7.66
CA VAL A 192 3.55 2.31 6.45
C VAL A 192 2.52 1.74 5.46
N TYR A 193 2.58 0.45 5.18
CA TYR A 193 1.64 -0.20 4.26
C TYR A 193 0.25 -0.38 4.86
N GLN A 194 0.12 -0.53 6.18
CA GLN A 194 -1.20 -0.48 6.82
C GLN A 194 -1.86 0.88 6.54
N TRP A 195 -1.12 1.97 6.74
CA TRP A 195 -1.61 3.32 6.48
C TRP A 195 -1.88 3.58 5.00
N LEU A 196 -0.94 3.29 4.10
CA LEU A 196 -1.11 3.54 2.66
C LEU A 196 -2.35 2.82 2.08
N LYS A 197 -2.57 1.56 2.48
CA LYS A 197 -3.73 0.78 2.04
C LYS A 197 -5.05 1.32 2.59
N SER A 198 -5.05 1.98 3.75
CA SER A 198 -6.25 2.61 4.31
C SER A 198 -6.57 3.93 3.64
N GLN A 199 -5.55 4.67 3.16
CA GLN A 199 -5.74 5.93 2.46
C GLN A 199 -6.23 5.76 1.02
N LYS A 200 -5.75 4.72 0.31
CA LYS A 200 -6.14 4.51 -1.08
C LYS A 200 -6.23 3.03 -1.46
N ALA A 201 -7.44 2.60 -1.79
CA ALA A 201 -7.69 1.28 -2.34
C ALA A 201 -7.08 1.15 -3.76
N GLY A 202 -6.73 -0.08 -4.12
CA GLY A 202 -6.24 -0.45 -5.44
C GLY A 202 -7.38 -0.73 -6.41
N LEU A 203 -7.04 -1.41 -7.50
CA LEU A 203 -8.00 -1.77 -8.55
C LEU A 203 -9.18 -2.56 -7.96
N LEU A 204 -10.40 -2.26 -8.44
CA LEU A 204 -11.66 -2.85 -7.95
C LEU A 204 -11.91 -2.65 -6.45
N GLY A 205 -11.34 -1.62 -5.83
CA GLY A 205 -11.52 -1.34 -4.39
C GLY A 205 -10.73 -2.29 -3.47
N LEU A 206 -9.83 -3.10 -4.02
CA LEU A 206 -9.03 -4.03 -3.23
C LEU A 206 -7.95 -3.27 -2.45
N THR A 207 -7.98 -3.38 -1.13
CA THR A 207 -6.98 -2.73 -0.26
C THR A 207 -5.65 -3.48 -0.25
N ARG A 208 -5.67 -4.82 -0.24
CA ARG A 208 -4.48 -5.71 -0.24
C ARG A 208 -3.55 -5.41 -1.43
N ILE A 209 -2.23 -5.36 -1.19
CA ILE A 209 -1.23 -5.34 -2.27
C ILE A 209 -1.30 -6.65 -3.05
N LYS A 210 -1.46 -6.58 -4.37
CA LYS A 210 -1.64 -7.73 -5.26
C LYS A 210 -0.31 -8.36 -5.64
N TRP A 211 0.71 -7.56 -5.92
CA TRP A 211 1.99 -8.05 -6.40
C TRP A 211 3.16 -7.09 -6.13
N ASN A 212 4.37 -7.49 -6.48
CA ASN A 212 5.57 -6.64 -6.47
C ASN A 212 5.40 -5.42 -7.39
N PHE A 213 6.00 -4.30 -7.03
CA PHE A 213 6.02 -3.02 -7.76
C PHE A 213 4.66 -2.29 -7.83
N GLU A 214 3.76 -2.48 -6.85
CA GLU A 214 2.71 -1.49 -6.61
C GLU A 214 3.33 -0.20 -6.07
N LYS A 215 2.69 0.93 -6.38
CA LYS A 215 3.26 2.26 -6.15
C LYS A 215 2.22 3.15 -5.52
N PHE A 216 2.61 3.92 -4.51
CA PHE A 216 1.78 4.98 -3.93
C PHE A 216 2.50 6.31 -4.09
N LEU A 217 1.76 7.34 -4.53
CA LEU A 217 2.28 8.71 -4.58
C LEU A 217 1.67 9.52 -3.46
N VAL A 218 2.54 10.13 -2.67
CA VAL A 218 2.20 11.04 -1.58
C VAL A 218 2.61 12.45 -2.01
N ASP A 219 1.71 13.42 -1.89
CA ASP A 219 2.00 14.82 -2.20
C ASP A 219 2.82 15.51 -1.10
N LYS A 220 3.24 16.76 -1.35
CA LYS A 220 4.00 17.60 -0.42
C LYS A 220 3.30 17.90 0.92
N ASN A 221 2.01 17.62 1.01
CA ASN A 221 1.21 17.80 2.22
C ASN A 221 1.02 16.49 2.99
N GLY A 222 1.53 15.36 2.48
CA GLY A 222 1.41 14.06 3.11
C GLY A 222 0.13 13.30 2.71
N ASN A 223 -0.57 13.70 1.65
CA ASN A 223 -1.79 13.01 1.19
C ASN A 223 -1.47 11.97 0.11
N VAL A 224 -2.10 10.79 0.19
CA VAL A 224 -1.98 9.77 -0.86
C VAL A 224 -2.84 10.14 -2.06
N VAL A 225 -2.20 10.69 -3.10
CA VAL A 225 -2.88 11.17 -4.31
C VAL A 225 -3.08 10.07 -5.34
N HIS A 226 -2.14 9.13 -5.47
CA HIS A 226 -2.21 8.01 -6.43
C HIS A 226 -1.81 6.67 -5.84
N ARG A 227 -2.36 5.60 -6.44
CA ARG A 227 -1.94 4.22 -6.26
C ARG A 227 -1.95 3.53 -7.62
N TRP A 228 -0.85 2.90 -8.00
CA TRP A 228 -0.73 2.20 -9.28
C TRP A 228 -0.40 0.72 -9.09
N ALA A 229 -0.92 -0.08 -10.02
CA ALA A 229 -0.64 -1.51 -10.09
C ALA A 229 0.78 -1.78 -10.59
N SER A 230 1.26 -3.01 -10.38
CA SER A 230 2.55 -3.50 -10.85
C SER A 230 2.79 -3.30 -12.34
N THR A 231 1.73 -3.38 -13.16
CA THR A 231 1.79 -3.24 -14.61
C THR A 231 2.00 -1.79 -15.07
N THR A 232 1.72 -0.79 -14.23
CA THR A 232 2.00 0.60 -14.56
C THR A 232 3.50 0.85 -14.45
N THR A 233 4.13 1.18 -15.58
CA THR A 233 5.56 1.43 -15.66
C THR A 233 5.94 2.78 -15.04
N PRO A 234 7.19 2.97 -14.60
CA PRO A 234 7.67 4.27 -14.12
C PRO A 234 7.50 5.39 -15.16
N GLN A 235 7.71 5.10 -16.43
CA GLN A 235 7.54 6.08 -17.51
C GLN A 235 6.09 6.56 -17.64
N ALA A 236 5.11 5.67 -17.41
CA ALA A 236 3.71 6.01 -17.49
C ALA A 236 3.23 6.95 -16.38
N ILE A 237 3.99 7.10 -15.28
CA ILE A 237 3.65 7.97 -14.16
C ILE A 237 4.46 9.27 -14.10
N ASP A 238 5.44 9.44 -15.00
CA ASP A 238 6.31 10.63 -15.08
C ASP A 238 5.48 11.93 -15.11
N ALA A 239 4.49 12.00 -16.02
CA ALA A 239 3.65 13.18 -16.19
C ALA A 239 2.79 13.49 -14.95
N GLU A 240 2.37 12.49 -14.18
CA GLU A 240 1.61 12.73 -12.93
C GLU A 240 2.52 13.24 -11.82
N ILE A 241 3.74 12.70 -11.73
CA ILE A 241 4.75 13.18 -10.78
C ILE A 241 5.10 14.65 -11.10
N ALA A 242 5.37 14.97 -12.36
CA ALA A 242 5.74 16.32 -12.81
C ALA A 242 4.73 17.41 -12.43
N LYS A 243 3.43 17.08 -12.28
CA LYS A 243 2.38 18.04 -11.93
C LYS A 243 2.44 18.50 -10.47
N ILE A 244 3.07 17.72 -9.60
CA ILE A 244 3.01 17.94 -8.14
C ILE A 244 4.40 18.06 -7.50
N ILE A 245 5.44 18.18 -8.32
CA ILE A 245 6.81 18.49 -7.89
C ILE A 245 7.06 19.98 -7.96
#